data_AF-W1XQ63-F1
#
_entry.id   AF-W1XQ63-F1
#
_cell.length_a   1.000
_cell.length_b   1.000
_cell.length_c   1.000
_cell.angle_alpha   90.00
_cell.angle_beta   90.00
_cell.angle_gamma   90.00
#
_symmetry.space_group_name_H-M   'P 1'
#
loop_
_entity.id
_entity.type
_entity.pdbx_description
1 polymer ?
#
loop_
_entity_poly.entity_id
_entity_poly.type
_entity_poly.pdbx_seq_one_letter_code
_entity_poly.pdbx_strand_id
1 'polypeptide(L)' 'PITVEVHISKGLPGLTMVGLPETTVKEARDRVRSAIINSGYEYPAKKITINLAPADLPKEGGRYDLPKIGRAH' A
#
# COMPACT_ATOMS: atom_id res chain seq x y z
N PRO A 1 15.02 -3.67 1.45
CA PRO A 1 13.90 -4.15 2.32
C PRO A 1 12.70 -3.21 2.20
N ILE A 2 11.49 -3.75 2.01
CA ILE A 2 10.25 -2.96 2.03
C ILE A 2 9.67 -3.08 3.44
N THR A 3 9.39 -1.94 4.08
CA THR A 3 8.71 -1.89 5.37
C THR A 3 7.23 -1.70 5.13
N VAL A 4 6.42 -2.56 5.75
CA VAL A 4 4.96 -2.49 5.68
C VAL A 4 4.44 -2.14 7.07
N GLU A 5 3.74 -1.02 7.18
CA GLU A 5 3.09 -0.60 8.41
C GLU A 5 1.57 -0.64 8.22
N VAL A 6 0.86 -1.23 9.18
CA VAL A 6 -0.60 -1.34 9.15
C VAL A 6 -1.16 -0.63 10.37
N HIS A 7 -2.04 0.33 10.11
CA HIS A 7 -2.75 1.07 11.15
C HIS A 7 -4.26 0.84 11.03
N ILE A 8 -4.90 0.50 12.14
CA ILE A 8 -6.35 0.32 12.23
C ILE A 8 -6.91 1.39 13.15
N SER A 9 -7.77 2.26 12.62
CA SER A 9 -8.40 3.34 13.37
C SER A 9 -9.91 3.18 13.46
N LYS A 10 -10.48 3.76 14.52
CA LYS A 10 -11.94 3.88 14.70
C LYS A 10 -12.41 5.00 13.78
N GLY A 11 -13.21 4.67 12.77
CA GLY A 11 -13.66 5.61 11.75
C GLY A 11 -14.47 4.89 10.67
N LEU A 12 -14.85 5.63 9.62
CA LEU A 12 -15.62 5.06 8.51
C LEU A 12 -14.86 3.88 7.88
N PRO A 13 -15.55 2.77 7.56
CA PRO A 13 -14.93 1.62 6.91
C PRO A 13 -14.23 2.03 5.62
N GLY A 14 -12.97 1.63 5.47
CA GLY A 14 -12.19 1.98 4.29
C GLY A 14 -10.78 1.41 4.35
N LEU A 15 -10.23 1.07 3.19
CA LEU A 15 -8.84 0.67 3.03
C LEU A 15 -8.11 1.79 2.28
N THR A 16 -7.05 2.30 2.87
CA THR A 16 -6.15 3.29 2.24
C THR A 16 -4.77 2.68 2.16
N MET A 17 -4.16 2.72 0.97
CA MET A 17 -2.80 2.24 0.74
C MET A 17 -1.96 3.39 0.19
N VAL A 18 -0.86 3.70 0.87
CA VAL A 18 0.06 4.78 0.49
C VAL A 18 1.29 4.15 -0.17
N GLY A 19 1.69 4.67 -1.33
CA GLY A 19 2.82 4.15 -2.11
C GLY A 19 2.45 3.04 -3.12
N LEU A 20 1.17 2.86 -3.44
CA LEU A 20 0.70 1.93 -4.48
C LEU A 20 -0.29 2.60 -5.46
N PRO A 21 -0.38 2.12 -6.70
CA PRO A 21 -1.43 2.51 -7.64
C PRO A 21 -2.83 2.15 -7.13
N GLU A 22 -3.79 3.05 -7.32
CA GLU A 22 -5.20 2.89 -6.91
C GLU A 22 -5.83 1.59 -7.45
N THR A 23 -5.45 1.15 -8.66
CA THR A 23 -5.89 -0.11 -9.26
C THR A 23 -5.46 -1.32 -8.43
N THR A 24 -4.18 -1.40 -8.05
CA THR A 24 -3.65 -2.46 -7.19
C THR A 24 -4.35 -2.48 -5.83
N VAL A 25 -4.67 -1.30 -5.30
CA VAL A 25 -5.40 -1.15 -4.04
C VAL A 25 -6.81 -1.74 -4.13
N LYS A 26 -7.54 -1.42 -5.21
CA LYS A 26 -8.90 -1.94 -5.45
C LYS A 26 -8.90 -3.46 -5.59
N GLU A 27 -8.01 -4.01 -6.40
CA GLU A 27 -7.91 -5.47 -6.58
C GLU A 27 -7.59 -6.20 -5.28
N ALA A 28 -6.63 -5.68 -4.50
CA ALA A 28 -6.28 -6.26 -3.21
C ALA A 28 -7.48 -6.22 -2.24
N ARG A 29 -8.22 -5.11 -2.20
CA ARG A 29 -9.43 -4.98 -1.38
C ARG A 29 -10.47 -6.03 -1.76
N ASP A 30 -10.74 -6.21 -3.05
CA ASP A 30 -11.77 -7.12 -3.51
C ASP A 30 -11.38 -8.59 -3.24
N ARG A 31 -10.09 -8.93 -3.37
CA ARG A 31 -9.56 -10.24 -2.96
C ARG A 31 -9.69 -10.49 -1.46
N VAL A 32 -9.27 -9.53 -0.63
CA VAL A 32 -9.36 -9.65 0.84
C VAL A 32 -10.81 -9.77 1.27
N ARG A 33 -11.70 -8.97 0.70
CA ARG A 33 -13.14 -9.04 0.98
C ARG A 33 -13.71 -10.42 0.64
N SER A 34 -13.39 -10.94 -0.55
CA SER A 34 -13.86 -12.25 -0.99
C SER A 34 -13.32 -13.37 -0.10
N ALA A 35 -12.04 -13.32 0.27
CA ALA A 35 -11.43 -14.31 1.16
C ALA A 35 -12.06 -14.31 2.57
N ILE A 36 -12.34 -13.14 3.13
CA ILE A 36 -12.98 -13.00 4.46
C ILE A 36 -14.40 -13.57 4.42
N ILE A 37 -15.21 -13.19 3.43
CA ILE A 37 -16.58 -13.68 3.26
C ILE A 37 -16.60 -15.20 3.06
N ASN A 38 -15.74 -15.73 2.18
CA ASN A 38 -15.65 -17.17 1.92
C ASN A 38 -15.16 -17.95 3.14
N SER A 39 -14.40 -17.32 4.02
CA SER A 39 -13.94 -17.91 5.28
C SER A 39 -14.99 -17.84 6.39
N GLY A 40 -16.20 -17.30 6.11
CA GLY A 40 -17.29 -17.17 7.08
C GLY A 40 -17.10 -16.03 8.08
N TYR A 41 -16.16 -15.13 7.84
CA TYR A 41 -15.90 -13.97 8.70
C TYR A 41 -16.57 -12.71 8.15
N GLU A 42 -16.88 -11.78 9.04
CA GLU A 42 -17.43 -10.48 8.66
C GLU A 42 -16.29 -9.51 8.30
N TYR A 43 -16.47 -8.77 7.21
CA TYR A 43 -15.50 -7.77 6.80
C TYR A 43 -15.43 -6.63 7.83
N PRO A 44 -14.24 -6.27 8.35
CA PRO A 44 -14.15 -5.29 9.41
C PRO A 44 -14.62 -3.92 8.94
N ALA A 45 -15.64 -3.39 9.61
CA ALA A 45 -16.16 -2.03 9.43
C ALA A 45 -15.24 -0.98 10.09
N LYS A 46 -13.94 -1.06 9.82
CA LYS A 46 -12.91 -0.16 10.39
C LYS A 46 -12.10 0.49 9.26
N LYS A 47 -11.47 1.62 9.57
CA LYS A 47 -10.51 2.24 8.68
C LYS A 47 -9.16 1.54 8.82
N ILE A 48 -8.65 1.00 7.73
CA ILE A 48 -7.35 0.33 7.63
C ILE A 48 -6.47 1.20 6.73
N THR A 49 -5.31 1.61 7.23
CA THR A 49 -4.31 2.34 6.46
C THR A 49 -3.03 1.51 6.42
N ILE A 50 -2.56 1.22 5.20
CA ILE A 50 -1.34 0.47 4.97
C ILE A 50 -0.34 1.43 4.33
N ASN A 51 0.79 1.62 5.00
CA ASN A 51 1.89 2.45 4.52
C ASN A 51 3.03 1.54 4.04
N LEU A 52 3.50 1.78 2.83
CA LEU A 52 4.60 1.02 2.22
C LEU A 52 5.81 1.94 2.07
N ALA A 53 6.83 1.72 2.90
CA ALA A 53 8.07 2.47 2.87
C ALA A 53 9.23 1.64 2.27
N PRO A 54 10.11 2.25 1.44
CA PRO A 54 10.05 3.63 0.98
C PRO A 54 9.05 3.81 -0.16
N ALA A 55 8.24 4.88 -0.08
CA ALA A 55 7.36 5.32 -1.15
C ALA A 55 8.16 5.90 -2.36
N ASP A 56 9.47 6.12 -2.17
CA ASP A 56 10.41 6.66 -3.15
C ASP A 56 10.94 5.64 -4.17
N LEU A 57 10.49 4.39 -4.12
CA LEU A 57 10.78 3.44 -5.19
C LEU A 57 9.75 3.66 -6.31
N PRO A 58 10.14 4.29 -7.45
CA PRO A 58 9.25 4.47 -8.58
C PRO A 58 8.83 3.09 -9.07
N LYS A 59 7.58 2.73 -8.80
CA LYS A 59 7.01 1.46 -9.21
C LYS A 59 6.17 1.72 -10.44
N GLU A 60 6.79 1.32 -11.55
CA GLU A 60 6.36 1.37 -12.95
C GLU A 60 6.74 2.65 -13.72
N GLY A 61 7.61 2.45 -14.73
CA GLY A 61 7.87 3.42 -15.79
C GLY A 61 9.20 4.16 -15.65
N GLY A 62 10.20 3.71 -16.40
CA GLY A 62 11.56 4.21 -16.31
C GLY A 62 11.71 5.71 -16.56
N ARG A 63 12.37 6.39 -15.62
CA ARG A 63 13.40 7.38 -15.94
C ARG A 63 14.60 7.06 -15.07
N TYR A 64 15.52 6.31 -15.67
CA TYR A 64 16.93 6.47 -15.36
C TYR A 64 17.24 7.96 -15.57
N ASP A 65 17.24 8.76 -14.52
CA ASP A 65 17.86 10.07 -14.58
C ASP A 65 18.89 10.20 -13.46
N LEU A 66 20.13 10.08 -13.93
CA LEU A 66 21.35 10.72 -13.48
C LEU A 66 21.99 10.19 -12.18
N PRO A 67 23.23 9.65 -12.28
CA PRO A 67 24.10 9.50 -11.12
C PRO A 67 24.39 10.90 -10.56
N LYS A 68 24.03 11.11 -9.30
CA LYS A 68 24.50 12.28 -8.56
C LYS A 68 26.03 12.21 -8.47
N ILE A 69 26.69 13.02 -9.28
CA ILE A 69 28.05 13.49 -9.04
C ILE A 69 28.04 14.16 -7.66
N GLY A 70 28.87 13.62 -6.76
CA GLY A 70 29.11 14.12 -5.42
C GLY A 70 30.48 13.66 -4.96
N ARG A 71 31.51 14.19 -5.61
CA ARG A 71 32.90 14.04 -5.22
C ARG A 71 33.13 14.86 -3.94
N ALA A 72 33.46 14.17 -2.85
CA ALA A 72 34.11 14.77 -1.69
C ALA A 72 34.94 13.68 -1.00
N HIS A 73 36.20 13.55 -1.43
CA HIS A 73 37.41 13.53 -0.63
C HIS A 73 38.61 13.62 -1.59
#